data_AF-A0A9D6EGN2-F1
#
_entry.id   AF-A0A9D6EGN2-F1
#
_cell.length_a   1.000
_cell.length_b   1.000
_cell.length_c   1.000
_cell.angle_alpha   90.00
_cell.angle_beta   90.00
_cell.angle_gamma   90.00
#
_symmetry.space_group_name_H-M   'P 1'
#
loop_
_entity.id
_entity.type
_entity.pdbx_description
1 polymer ?
#
loop_
_entity_poly.entity_id
_entity_poly.type
_entity_poly.pdbx_seq_one_letter_code
_entity_poly.pdbx_strand_id
1 'polypeptide(L)'
;MLTPRQKQILDFVTKYTKKHSYSPSHEEIKKYLKLSSISNIHQHIQALISKGYIKKEKYQKRHLEIPIYNNFVKVPLLGTIAAGEPIEAVEEKETIVVPKNKLPNSGNIYALRVKGDSMVEEKINSGDIVLIKEQNTARNGEKVVALIDNREATLKTFHKEKNQIRLQPANKNMGPIIVKRNQDFAIQGTVVDVIKNEDYTKTPSYTIPPKIEIKKYNPLPLNQIICGDAVKELKKMPDESCDIIIADPPYNIGKDFGNNIDKRGLIEYIDWCKSWIYESIRVMKPTATMFIYGFSEILAHLSVEIPINKRWLIWHYTNKNVASLNFWQRSHEAIICAWKDKPIFNRDNVREPYTEGFLNGAAGKIRKGTLGRFSKNGKETVYNAHAGGALPRDVIKIPALAGGAGMNERWFICKTCKDIFEPRKLRKHSEHEIEKHPTQKPLELSKKIILSATPKDNGIVLVPFVGTGSECVAAKELGQNYLGFEINPDYVKLTEKTLENTKTTAKLL
;
A
#
# COMPACT_ATOMS: atom_id res chain seq x y z
N MET A 1 7.06 -1.64 31.39
CA MET A 1 7.00 -2.92 32.13
C MET A 1 5.57 -3.20 32.62
N LEU A 2 5.12 -4.46 32.63
CA LEU A 2 3.82 -4.87 33.18
C LEU A 2 3.97 -5.24 34.66
N THR A 3 3.00 -4.88 35.50
CA THR A 3 2.94 -5.39 36.87
C THR A 3 2.53 -6.86 36.87
N PRO A 4 2.84 -7.64 37.93
CA PRO A 4 2.39 -9.04 38.03
C PRO A 4 0.89 -9.20 37.80
N ARG A 5 0.10 -8.23 38.29
CA ARG A 5 -1.36 -8.22 38.15
C ARG A 5 -1.82 -7.94 36.72
N GLN A 6 -1.18 -6.99 36.03
CA GLN A 6 -1.45 -6.71 34.62
C GLN A 6 -1.11 -7.90 33.72
N LYS A 7 -0.02 -8.61 34.03
CA LYS A 7 0.36 -9.84 33.33
C LYS A 7 -0.68 -10.96 33.52
N GLN A 8 -1.15 -11.18 34.75
CA GLN A 8 -2.22 -12.16 35.03
C GLN A 8 -3.51 -11.86 34.26
N ILE A 9 -3.91 -10.59 34.15
CA ILE A 9 -5.07 -10.17 33.36
C ILE A 9 -4.84 -10.47 31.88
N LEU A 10 -3.69 -10.07 31.33
CA LEU A 10 -3.35 -10.29 29.93
C LEU A 10 -3.31 -11.78 29.58
N ASP A 11 -2.68 -12.61 30.42
CA ASP A 11 -2.59 -14.06 30.23
C ASP A 11 -3.98 -14.71 30.25
N PHE A 12 -4.86 -14.27 31.16
CA PHE A 12 -6.24 -14.76 31.23
C PHE A 12 -7.05 -14.37 30.00
N VAL A 13 -7.02 -13.09 29.61
CA VAL A 13 -7.69 -12.60 28.39
C VAL A 13 -7.20 -13.38 27.18
N THR A 14 -5.88 -13.61 27.05
CA THR A 14 -5.28 -14.37 25.95
C THR A 14 -5.78 -15.81 25.92
N LYS A 15 -5.76 -16.52 27.06
CA LYS A 15 -6.23 -17.90 27.15
C LYS A 15 -7.74 -18.01 26.91
N TYR A 16 -8.52 -17.08 27.46
CA TYR A 16 -9.97 -17.07 27.34
C TYR A 16 -10.40 -16.82 25.89
N THR A 17 -9.82 -15.80 25.23
CA THR A 17 -10.11 -15.49 23.82
C THR A 17 -9.70 -16.63 22.89
N LYS A 18 -8.56 -17.29 23.15
CA LYS A 18 -8.14 -18.48 22.38
C LYS A 18 -9.10 -19.65 22.53
N LYS A 19 -9.74 -19.81 23.70
CA LYS A 19 -10.65 -20.93 24.00
C LYS A 19 -12.08 -20.69 23.52
N HIS A 20 -12.58 -19.46 23.57
CA HIS A 20 -14.00 -19.16 23.33
C HIS A 20 -14.26 -18.31 22.08
N SER A 21 -13.22 -17.89 21.35
CA SER A 21 -13.30 -17.02 20.16
C SER A 21 -13.89 -15.62 20.44
N TYR A 22 -14.10 -15.24 21.70
CA TYR A 22 -14.49 -13.90 22.14
C TYR A 22 -13.76 -13.50 23.44
N SER A 23 -13.64 -12.20 23.68
CA SER A 23 -12.98 -11.65 24.89
C SER A 23 -13.81 -11.89 26.14
N PRO A 24 -13.20 -12.21 27.31
CA PRO A 24 -13.93 -12.28 28.56
C PRO A 24 -14.50 -10.91 28.94
N SER A 25 -15.63 -10.94 29.64
CA SER A 25 -16.24 -9.76 30.27
C SER A 25 -15.49 -9.34 31.54
N HIS A 26 -15.71 -8.11 32.01
CA HIS A 26 -15.12 -7.64 33.26
C HIS A 26 -15.55 -8.49 34.48
N GLU A 27 -16.75 -9.07 34.45
CA GLU A 27 -17.22 -9.99 35.52
C GLU A 27 -16.46 -11.32 35.50
N GLU A 28 -16.13 -11.85 34.33
CA GLU A 28 -15.35 -13.07 34.19
C GLU A 28 -13.88 -12.87 34.60
N ILE A 29 -13.31 -11.71 34.25
CA ILE A 29 -11.98 -11.31 34.73
C ILE A 29 -11.98 -11.16 36.25
N LYS A 30 -13.05 -10.59 36.83
CA LYS A 30 -13.22 -10.44 38.28
C LYS A 30 -13.26 -11.80 38.98
N LYS A 31 -14.07 -12.71 38.45
CA LYS A 31 -14.25 -14.07 38.98
C LYS A 31 -12.95 -14.86 38.93
N TYR A 32 -12.22 -14.78 37.81
CA TYR A 32 -10.94 -15.49 37.65
C TYR A 32 -9.86 -14.97 38.62
N LEU A 33 -9.77 -13.66 38.80
CA LEU A 33 -8.74 -13.04 39.65
C LEU A 33 -9.13 -12.90 41.12
N LYS A 34 -10.33 -13.37 41.49
CA LYS A 34 -10.93 -13.25 42.84
C LYS A 34 -10.85 -11.81 43.37
N LEU A 35 -11.21 -10.84 42.53
CA LEU A 35 -11.15 -9.41 42.88
C LEU A 35 -12.44 -8.93 43.52
N SER A 36 -12.34 -8.01 44.48
CA SER A 36 -13.49 -7.44 45.20
C SER A 36 -14.30 -6.45 44.35
N SER A 37 -13.66 -5.68 43.46
CA SER A 37 -14.30 -4.61 42.68
C SER A 37 -14.00 -4.64 41.17
N ILE A 38 -15.01 -4.30 40.37
CA ILE A 38 -14.92 -4.11 38.90
C ILE A 38 -14.07 -2.87 38.56
N SER A 39 -14.03 -1.86 39.44
CA SER A 39 -13.28 -0.62 39.23
C SER A 39 -11.77 -0.87 39.09
N ASN A 40 -11.21 -1.78 39.89
CA ASN A 40 -9.79 -2.16 39.81
C ASN A 40 -9.47 -2.85 38.47
N ILE A 41 -10.43 -3.56 37.87
CA ILE A 41 -10.26 -4.21 36.56
C ILE A 41 -10.25 -3.16 35.46
N HIS A 42 -11.15 -2.18 35.52
CA HIS A 42 -11.14 -1.05 34.58
C HIS A 42 -9.78 -0.34 34.58
N GLN A 43 -9.22 -0.04 35.75
CA GLN A 43 -7.90 0.61 35.85
C GLN A 43 -6.78 -0.23 35.21
N HIS A 44 -6.74 -1.54 35.48
CA HIS A 44 -5.74 -2.41 34.88
C HIS A 44 -5.92 -2.61 33.37
N ILE A 45 -7.16 -2.72 32.87
CA ILE A 45 -7.45 -2.82 31.44
C ILE A 45 -7.07 -1.52 30.73
N GLN A 46 -7.40 -0.35 31.30
CA GLN A 46 -6.99 0.94 30.74
C GLN A 46 -5.47 1.08 30.72
N ALA A 47 -4.77 0.63 31.77
CA ALA A 47 -3.31 0.60 31.78
C ALA A 47 -2.72 -0.39 30.76
N LEU A 48 -3.39 -1.50 30.46
CA LEU A 48 -2.98 -2.43 29.39
C LEU A 48 -3.25 -1.84 28.00
N ILE A 49 -4.33 -1.07 27.84
CA ILE A 49 -4.65 -0.35 26.61
C ILE A 49 -3.64 0.76 26.35
N SER A 50 -3.38 1.61 27.35
CA SER A 50 -2.41 2.71 27.23
C SER A 50 -0.99 2.21 26.96
N LYS A 51 -0.64 1.02 27.46
CA LYS A 51 0.64 0.35 27.20
C LYS A 51 0.65 -0.47 25.89
N GLY A 52 -0.46 -0.49 25.13
CA GLY A 52 -0.55 -1.16 23.83
C GLY A 52 -0.63 -2.70 23.88
N TYR A 53 -0.94 -3.29 25.04
CA TYR A 53 -1.11 -4.74 25.19
C TYR A 53 -2.53 -5.22 24.89
N ILE A 54 -3.50 -4.31 24.86
CA ILE A 54 -4.92 -4.57 24.56
C ILE A 54 -5.46 -3.39 23.72
N LYS A 55 -6.31 -3.64 22.73
CA LYS A 55 -7.12 -2.61 22.03
C LYS A 55 -8.60 -2.78 22.38
N LYS A 56 -9.33 -1.67 22.47
CA LYS A 56 -10.79 -1.67 22.73
C LYS A 56 -11.51 -1.08 21.52
N GLU A 57 -12.43 -1.83 20.91
CA GLU A 57 -13.31 -1.29 19.88
C GLU A 57 -14.39 -0.39 20.50
N LYS A 58 -14.75 0.69 19.78
CA LYS A 58 -15.57 1.78 20.33
C LYS A 58 -17.08 1.51 20.44
N TYR A 59 -17.61 0.34 20.03
CA TYR A 59 -19.07 0.16 19.95
C TYR A 59 -19.68 -1.18 20.41
N GLN A 60 -18.97 -2.05 21.12
CA GLN A 60 -19.61 -3.23 21.74
C GLN A 60 -19.05 -3.54 23.13
N LYS A 61 -19.91 -4.00 24.05
CA LYS A 61 -19.57 -4.29 25.46
C LYS A 61 -18.53 -5.42 25.65
N ARG A 62 -18.11 -6.12 24.58
CA ARG A 62 -17.28 -7.35 24.67
C ARG A 62 -16.30 -7.57 23.50
N HIS A 63 -15.35 -6.67 23.26
CA HIS A 63 -14.13 -7.01 22.52
C HIS A 63 -12.91 -6.25 23.04
N LEU A 64 -12.03 -6.98 23.73
CA LEU A 64 -10.63 -6.62 23.94
C LEU A 64 -9.82 -7.39 22.90
N GLU A 65 -9.19 -6.70 21.97
CA GLU A 65 -8.26 -7.31 21.01
C GLU A 65 -6.86 -7.33 21.62
N ILE A 66 -6.17 -8.47 21.54
CA ILE A 66 -4.74 -8.54 21.88
C ILE A 66 -3.97 -8.32 20.58
N PRO A 67 -3.24 -7.21 20.40
CA PRO A 67 -2.46 -6.99 19.20
C PRO A 67 -1.36 -8.06 19.09
N ILE A 68 -1.44 -8.86 18.03
CA ILE A 68 -0.49 -9.95 17.70
C ILE A 68 0.91 -9.40 17.34
N TYR A 69 1.06 -8.08 17.20
CA TYR A 69 2.24 -7.41 16.66
C TYR A 69 3.45 -7.28 17.60
N ASN A 70 3.33 -7.53 18.92
CA ASN A 70 4.44 -7.28 19.86
C ASN A 70 5.47 -8.42 20.00
N ASN A 71 5.31 -9.52 19.26
CA ASN A 71 6.20 -10.68 19.35
C ASN A 71 7.12 -10.84 18.14
N PHE A 72 7.25 -9.86 17.26
CA PHE A 72 8.13 -9.98 16.09
C PHE A 72 9.19 -8.87 16.07
N VAL A 73 10.41 -9.22 15.69
CA VAL A 73 11.58 -8.34 15.59
C VAL A 73 12.07 -8.35 14.15
N LYS A 74 12.45 -7.20 13.61
CA LYS A 74 13.09 -7.10 12.30
C LYS A 74 14.56 -7.45 12.42
N VAL A 75 15.02 -8.42 11.64
CA VAL A 75 16.42 -8.88 11.59
C VAL A 75 16.97 -8.55 10.20
N PRO A 76 18.14 -7.91 10.08
CA PRO A 76 18.75 -7.62 8.78
C PRO A 76 19.18 -8.90 8.06
N LEU A 77 18.79 -9.06 6.80
CA LEU A 77 19.25 -10.12 5.91
C LEU A 77 20.46 -9.57 5.13
N LEU A 78 21.66 -10.01 5.50
CA LEU A 78 22.92 -9.44 5.01
C LEU A 78 23.41 -10.07 3.70
N GLY A 79 22.57 -10.86 3.04
CA GLY A 79 22.87 -11.49 1.75
C GLY A 79 22.76 -13.02 1.77
N THR A 80 23.43 -13.65 0.81
CA THR A 80 23.44 -15.10 0.62
C THR A 80 24.78 -15.70 1.04
N ILE A 81 24.77 -16.84 1.72
CA ILE A 81 25.98 -17.60 2.05
C ILE A 81 26.09 -18.83 1.14
N ALA A 82 27.09 -18.79 0.25
CA ALA A 82 27.41 -19.87 -0.68
C ALA A 82 28.52 -20.76 -0.13
N ALA A 83 28.50 -22.04 -0.49
CA ALA A 83 29.60 -22.96 -0.26
C ALA A 83 30.81 -22.70 -1.19
N GLY A 84 31.28 -21.44 -1.32
CA GLY A 84 32.55 -21.16 -2.00
C GLY A 84 32.70 -19.88 -2.82
N GLU A 85 31.92 -18.80 -2.63
CA GLU A 85 32.27 -17.48 -3.18
C GLU A 85 31.90 -16.32 -2.23
N PRO A 86 32.61 -15.16 -2.30
CA PRO A 86 32.49 -14.03 -1.36
C PRO A 86 31.08 -13.44 -1.27
N ILE A 87 30.75 -12.88 -0.10
CA ILE A 87 29.54 -12.06 0.08
C ILE A 87 29.79 -10.69 -0.56
N GLU A 88 29.15 -10.41 -1.69
CA GLU A 88 29.06 -9.04 -2.21
C GLU A 88 28.21 -8.18 -1.27
N ALA A 89 28.80 -7.12 -0.75
CA ALA A 89 28.11 -6.12 0.06
C ALA A 89 27.21 -5.27 -0.85
N VAL A 90 25.92 -5.61 -0.94
CA VAL A 90 24.90 -4.77 -1.56
C VAL A 90 24.23 -3.93 -0.47
N GLU A 91 24.32 -2.60 -0.59
CA GLU A 91 23.83 -1.59 0.37
C GLU A 91 22.29 -1.39 0.37
N GLU A 92 21.50 -2.46 0.18
CA GLU A 92 20.07 -2.44 0.50
C GLU A 92 19.80 -3.44 1.63
N LYS A 93 19.54 -2.93 2.83
CA LYS A 93 19.28 -3.76 4.02
C LYS A 93 17.89 -4.39 3.92
N GLU A 94 17.78 -5.48 3.16
CA GLU A 94 16.65 -6.41 3.25
C GLU A 94 16.50 -6.82 4.74
N THR A 95 15.27 -6.87 5.26
CA THR A 95 15.02 -7.29 6.65
C THR A 95 13.94 -8.36 6.67
N ILE A 96 14.10 -9.35 7.54
CA ILE A 96 13.10 -10.39 7.78
C ILE A 96 12.40 -10.15 9.12
N VAL A 97 11.15 -10.58 9.22
CA VAL A 97 10.34 -10.45 10.44
C VAL A 97 10.38 -11.79 11.19
N VAL A 98 10.97 -11.79 12.38
CA VAL A 98 11.24 -13.01 13.15
C VAL A 98 10.52 -12.96 14.49
N PRO A 99 9.79 -14.01 14.90
CA PRO A 99 9.27 -14.13 16.25
C PRO A 99 10.35 -13.96 17.32
N LYS A 100 10.13 -13.11 18.34
CA LYS A 100 11.08 -12.83 19.43
C LYS A 100 11.46 -14.07 20.23
N ASN A 101 10.61 -15.10 20.28
CA ASN A 101 10.92 -16.38 20.91
C ASN A 101 11.93 -17.24 20.13
N LYS A 102 12.21 -16.92 18.87
CA LYS A 102 13.30 -17.52 18.06
C LYS A 102 14.63 -16.77 18.20
N LEU A 103 14.65 -15.66 18.94
CA LEU A 103 15.83 -14.82 19.13
C LEU A 103 16.37 -14.96 20.55
N PRO A 104 17.69 -14.83 20.75
CA PRO A 104 18.26 -14.80 22.08
C PRO A 104 17.89 -13.49 22.78
N ASN A 105 17.92 -13.49 24.12
CA ASN A 105 17.56 -12.31 24.93
C ASN A 105 18.54 -11.14 24.79
N SER A 106 19.75 -11.38 24.28
CA SER A 106 20.82 -10.38 24.12
C SER A 106 21.80 -10.77 23.01
N GLY A 107 22.41 -9.75 22.37
CA GLY A 107 23.37 -9.91 21.28
C GLY A 107 22.79 -9.45 19.94
N ASN A 108 23.66 -9.03 19.03
CA ASN A 108 23.25 -8.65 17.68
C ASN A 108 22.93 -9.90 16.86
N ILE A 109 21.86 -9.81 16.07
CA ILE A 109 21.40 -10.90 15.21
C ILE A 109 21.29 -10.38 13.79
N TYR A 110 21.77 -11.17 12.85
CA TYR A 110 21.57 -10.97 11.43
C TYR A 110 21.15 -12.29 10.77
N ALA A 111 20.66 -12.21 9.54
CA ALA A 111 20.21 -13.36 8.78
C ALA A 111 21.04 -13.51 7.50
N LEU A 112 21.21 -14.74 7.03
CA LEU A 112 21.80 -15.07 5.73
C LEU A 112 20.95 -16.12 5.03
N ARG A 113 20.77 -15.99 3.71
CA ARG A 113 20.09 -17.01 2.90
C ARG A 113 21.09 -18.08 2.47
N VAL A 114 20.75 -19.35 2.70
CA VAL A 114 21.62 -20.49 2.39
C VAL A 114 21.61 -20.76 0.88
N LYS A 115 22.78 -20.94 0.29
CA LYS A 115 22.95 -21.37 -1.11
C LYS A 115 23.83 -22.63 -1.16
N GLY A 116 23.25 -23.73 -1.65
CA GLY A 116 23.91 -25.03 -1.82
C GLY A 116 23.61 -26.04 -0.69
N ASP A 117 24.20 -27.23 -0.80
CA ASP A 117 23.73 -28.42 -0.08
C ASP A 117 24.68 -28.90 1.02
N SER A 118 25.63 -28.06 1.46
CA SER A 118 26.69 -28.50 2.39
C SER A 118 26.22 -28.86 3.81
N MET A 119 24.97 -28.56 4.14
CA MET A 119 24.40 -28.75 5.48
C MET A 119 23.07 -29.54 5.46
N VAL A 120 22.77 -30.25 4.37
CA VAL A 120 21.48 -30.94 4.16
C VAL A 120 21.18 -32.02 5.20
N GLU A 121 22.20 -32.72 5.73
CA GLU A 121 22.00 -33.77 6.74
C GLU A 121 21.60 -33.20 8.10
N GLU A 122 21.90 -31.93 8.32
CA GLU A 122 21.44 -31.15 9.48
C GLU A 122 20.10 -30.46 9.20
N LYS A 123 19.43 -30.86 8.12
CA LYS A 123 18.19 -30.26 7.64
C LYS A 123 18.38 -28.76 7.42
N ILE A 124 19.42 -28.33 6.73
CA ILE A 124 19.57 -26.95 6.27
C ILE A 124 19.70 -27.00 4.75
N ASN A 125 18.64 -26.60 4.05
CA ASN A 125 18.54 -26.75 2.60
C ASN A 125 18.86 -25.42 1.90
N SER A 126 19.29 -25.50 0.64
CA SER A 126 19.40 -24.32 -0.21
C SER A 126 18.07 -23.55 -0.25
N GLY A 127 18.12 -22.23 -0.05
CA GLY A 127 16.97 -21.34 0.06
C GLY A 127 16.48 -21.05 1.49
N ASP A 128 16.85 -21.88 2.48
CA ASP A 128 16.55 -21.61 3.89
C ASP A 128 17.26 -20.33 4.38
N ILE A 129 16.75 -19.73 5.46
CA ILE A 129 17.36 -18.55 6.09
C ILE A 129 17.90 -18.93 7.46
N VAL A 130 19.19 -18.68 7.70
CA VAL A 130 19.82 -18.92 9.01
C VAL A 130 19.89 -17.63 9.81
N LEU A 131 19.49 -17.69 11.08
CA LEU A 131 19.65 -16.60 12.04
C LEU A 131 20.99 -16.75 12.74
N ILE A 132 21.83 -15.74 12.66
CA ILE A 132 23.20 -15.74 13.17
C ILE A 132 23.31 -14.73 14.30
N LYS A 133 23.82 -15.20 15.44
CA LYS A 133 24.29 -14.32 16.50
C LYS A 133 25.71 -13.88 16.18
N GLU A 134 25.91 -12.58 16.05
CA GLU A 134 27.21 -11.98 15.79
C GLU A 134 28.13 -12.21 16.99
N GLN A 135 29.22 -12.96 16.75
CA GLN A 135 30.26 -13.25 17.75
C GLN A 135 31.49 -13.82 17.05
N ASN A 136 32.66 -13.62 17.67
CA ASN A 136 33.96 -14.03 17.13
C ASN A 136 34.50 -15.35 17.70
N THR A 137 33.70 -16.07 18.48
CA THR A 137 34.06 -17.35 19.11
C THR A 137 32.94 -18.37 18.95
N ALA A 138 33.29 -19.66 18.98
CA ALA A 138 32.35 -20.78 18.96
C ALA A 138 32.91 -21.99 19.72
N ARG A 139 32.01 -22.85 20.21
CA ARG A 139 32.35 -24.14 20.83
C ARG A 139 32.41 -25.24 19.78
N ASN A 140 33.17 -26.30 20.07
CA ASN A 140 33.22 -27.47 19.20
C ASN A 140 31.81 -28.06 19.02
N GLY A 141 31.41 -28.31 17.77
CA GLY A 141 30.09 -28.80 17.38
C GLY A 141 29.07 -27.69 17.08
N GLU A 142 29.37 -26.42 17.32
CA GLU A 142 28.47 -25.33 16.92
C GLU A 142 28.52 -25.07 15.41
N LYS A 143 27.39 -24.70 14.83
CA LYS A 143 27.31 -24.28 13.42
C LYS A 143 27.69 -22.80 13.34
N VAL A 144 28.67 -22.49 12.51
CA VAL A 144 29.27 -21.15 12.42
C VAL A 144 29.22 -20.61 11.01
N VAL A 145 29.14 -19.29 10.90
CA VAL A 145 29.60 -18.56 9.72
C VAL A 145 31.08 -18.28 9.91
N ALA A 146 31.91 -18.95 9.11
CA ALA A 146 33.35 -18.79 9.13
C ALA A 146 33.82 -18.05 7.88
N LEU A 147 34.67 -17.05 8.05
CA LEU A 147 35.37 -16.33 6.99
C LEU A 147 36.80 -16.86 6.90
N ILE A 148 37.21 -17.31 5.72
CA ILE A 148 38.56 -17.82 5.43
C ILE A 148 39.26 -16.87 4.45
N ASP A 149 40.52 -16.56 4.71
CA ASP A 149 41.38 -15.69 3.89
C ASP A 149 40.76 -14.32 3.56
N ASN A 150 39.86 -13.83 4.43
CA ASN A 150 39.05 -12.62 4.26
C ASN A 150 38.29 -12.54 2.93
N ARG A 151 38.04 -13.69 2.28
CA ARG A 151 37.40 -13.77 0.96
C ARG A 151 36.08 -14.54 1.02
N GLU A 152 36.06 -15.72 1.62
CA GLU A 152 34.90 -16.61 1.51
C GLU A 152 34.25 -16.87 2.87
N ALA A 153 32.96 -16.53 2.98
CA ALA A 153 32.14 -16.88 4.13
C ALA A 153 31.44 -18.23 3.88
N THR A 154 31.58 -19.17 4.81
CA THR A 154 30.98 -20.52 4.72
C THR A 154 30.21 -20.90 5.97
N LEU A 155 29.14 -21.68 5.79
CA LEU A 155 28.34 -22.26 6.86
C LEU A 155 28.79 -23.71 7.11
N LYS A 156 29.37 -23.99 8.28
CA LYS A 156 29.90 -25.32 8.64
C LYS A 156 29.80 -25.58 10.15
N THR A 157 29.95 -26.84 10.55
CA THR A 157 30.13 -27.21 11.96
C THR A 157 31.59 -27.00 12.37
N PHE A 158 31.84 -26.24 13.43
CA PHE A 158 33.17 -25.88 13.89
C PHE A 158 33.79 -26.95 14.80
N HIS A 159 35.04 -27.32 14.52
CA HIS A 159 35.86 -28.15 15.40
C HIS A 159 37.28 -27.57 15.53
N LYS A 160 37.64 -27.17 16.74
CA LYS A 160 39.01 -26.85 17.14
C LYS A 160 39.71 -28.12 17.63
N GLU A 161 40.70 -28.57 16.88
CA GLU A 161 41.54 -29.73 17.19
C GLU A 161 42.93 -29.25 17.65
N LYS A 162 43.77 -30.13 18.19
CA LYS A 162 45.06 -29.74 18.81
C LYS A 162 45.97 -28.92 17.88
N ASN A 163 45.92 -29.16 16.57
CA ASN A 163 46.84 -28.53 15.60
C ASN A 163 46.16 -27.80 14.44
N GLN A 164 44.84 -27.82 14.35
CA GLN A 164 44.10 -27.32 13.19
C GLN A 164 42.66 -26.95 13.56
N ILE A 165 42.05 -26.13 12.70
CA ILE A 165 40.61 -25.87 12.73
C ILE A 165 40.00 -26.67 11.58
N ARG A 166 38.99 -27.47 11.90
CA ARG A 166 38.19 -28.22 10.94
C ARG A 166 36.79 -27.64 10.87
N LEU A 167 36.38 -27.28 9.66
CA LEU A 167 35.01 -26.89 9.33
C LEU A 167 34.34 -28.05 8.62
N GLN A 168 33.45 -28.73 9.32
CA GLN A 168 32.81 -29.95 8.87
C GLN A 168 31.49 -29.64 8.16
N PRO A 169 31.29 -30.03 6.88
CA PRO A 169 29.98 -30.04 6.27
C PRO A 169 29.10 -31.15 6.86
N ALA A 170 27.79 -30.93 6.85
CA ALA A 170 26.79 -31.96 7.11
C ALA A 170 26.21 -32.46 5.77
N ASN A 171 27.08 -33.07 4.97
CA ASN A 171 26.79 -33.70 3.71
C ASN A 171 27.85 -34.79 3.47
N LYS A 172 27.44 -36.07 3.42
CA LYS A 172 28.33 -37.24 3.20
C LYS A 172 29.17 -37.16 1.93
N ASN A 173 28.72 -36.41 0.92
CA ASN A 173 29.42 -36.27 -0.34
C ASN A 173 30.46 -35.14 -0.33
N MET A 174 30.70 -34.48 0.81
CA MET A 174 31.64 -33.36 0.93
C MET A 174 32.68 -33.61 2.02
N GLY A 175 33.95 -33.35 1.70
CA GLY A 175 35.05 -33.43 2.66
C GLY A 175 35.12 -32.23 3.61
N PRO A 176 35.78 -32.37 4.78
CA PRO A 176 36.01 -31.26 5.70
C PRO A 176 36.95 -30.21 5.09
N ILE A 177 36.73 -28.94 5.45
CA ILE A 177 37.68 -27.86 5.18
C ILE A 177 38.64 -27.76 6.37
N ILE A 178 39.93 -27.96 6.12
CA ILE A 178 41.00 -27.83 7.13
C ILE A 178 41.69 -26.49 6.94
N VAL A 179 41.57 -25.62 7.94
CA VAL A 179 42.22 -24.31 7.94
C VAL A 179 43.69 -24.51 8.35
N LYS A 180 44.61 -24.16 7.44
CA LYS A 180 46.05 -24.26 7.69
C LYS A 180 46.52 -23.15 8.64
N ARG A 181 47.65 -23.38 9.32
CA ARG A 181 48.23 -22.41 10.28
C ARG A 181 48.55 -21.03 9.68
N ASN A 182 48.70 -20.94 8.36
CA ASN A 182 49.03 -19.73 7.62
C ASN A 182 47.84 -19.10 6.89
N GLN A 183 46.61 -19.53 7.17
CA GLN A 183 45.39 -18.95 6.60
C GLN A 183 44.70 -18.06 7.62
N ASP A 184 44.13 -16.96 7.15
CA ASP A 184 43.32 -16.08 7.99
C ASP A 184 41.97 -16.76 8.25
N PHE A 185 41.55 -16.78 9.52
CA PHE A 185 40.29 -17.39 9.92
C PHE A 185 39.57 -16.51 10.95
N ALA A 186 38.31 -16.19 10.66
CA ALA A 186 37.45 -15.47 11.57
C ALA A 186 36.08 -16.13 11.67
N ILE A 187 35.56 -16.24 12.89
CA ILE A 187 34.14 -16.56 13.10
C ILE A 187 33.37 -15.24 13.04
N GLN A 188 32.35 -15.19 12.19
CA GLN A 188 31.45 -14.03 12.08
C GLN A 188 30.22 -14.19 12.97
N GLY A 189 29.84 -15.44 13.27
CA GLY A 189 28.80 -15.72 14.24
C GLY A 189 28.40 -17.20 14.31
N THR A 190 27.50 -17.51 15.25
CA THR A 190 26.94 -18.85 15.45
C THR A 190 25.47 -18.89 15.06
N VAL A 191 25.03 -20.00 14.45
CA VAL A 191 23.62 -20.22 14.10
C VAL A 191 22.78 -20.38 15.35
N VAL A 192 21.69 -19.62 15.42
CA VAL A 192 20.69 -19.69 16.51
C VAL A 192 19.48 -20.50 16.09
N ASP A 193 18.97 -20.27 14.89
CA ASP A 193 17.77 -20.94 14.37
C ASP A 193 17.79 -20.93 12.83
N VAL A 194 16.95 -21.77 12.23
CA VAL A 194 16.79 -21.91 10.78
C VAL A 194 15.32 -21.71 10.43
N ILE A 195 15.04 -20.78 9.50
CA ILE A 195 13.72 -20.52 8.95
C ILE A 195 13.64 -21.24 7.61
N LYS A 196 12.65 -22.11 7.45
CA LYS A 196 12.47 -22.88 6.23
C LYS A 196 11.99 -22.00 5.09
N ASN A 197 12.51 -22.25 3.89
CA ASN A 197 12.06 -21.52 2.69
C ASN A 197 10.53 -21.60 2.51
N GLU A 198 9.94 -22.76 2.82
CA GLU A 198 8.49 -23.00 2.80
C GLU A 198 7.71 -22.14 3.81
N ASP A 199 8.35 -21.78 4.92
CA ASP A 199 7.78 -20.88 5.95
C ASP A 199 7.94 -19.41 5.57
N TYR A 200 8.89 -19.06 4.70
CA TYR A 200 9.05 -17.70 4.15
C TYR A 200 7.99 -17.37 3.09
N THR A 201 7.56 -18.37 2.31
CA THR A 201 6.42 -18.23 1.39
C THR A 201 5.06 -18.18 2.09
N LYS A 202 5.02 -18.49 3.39
CA LYS A 202 3.84 -18.31 4.23
C LYS A 202 3.95 -16.98 4.95
N THR A 203 3.46 -15.93 4.30
CA THR A 203 2.97 -14.71 4.97
C THR A 203 2.32 -15.13 6.29
N PRO A 204 2.63 -14.51 7.44
CA PRO A 204 2.05 -14.91 8.72
C PRO A 204 0.55 -15.06 8.53
N SER A 205 0.07 -16.29 8.68
CA SER A 205 -1.33 -16.61 8.49
C SER A 205 -2.09 -15.76 9.48
N TYR A 206 -2.77 -14.74 8.98
CA TYR A 206 -4.05 -14.37 9.55
C TYR A 206 -4.79 -15.69 9.74
N THR A 207 -5.07 -16.07 10.99
CA THR A 207 -6.17 -17.00 11.23
C THR A 207 -7.33 -16.43 10.45
N ILE A 208 -7.69 -17.11 9.36
CA ILE A 208 -8.85 -16.75 8.54
C ILE A 208 -9.98 -16.70 9.57
N PRO A 209 -10.54 -15.50 9.86
CA PRO A 209 -11.78 -15.44 10.61
C PRO A 209 -12.73 -16.39 9.90
N PRO A 210 -13.54 -17.20 10.61
CA PRO A 210 -14.44 -18.15 9.97
C PRO A 210 -15.07 -17.47 8.76
N LYS A 211 -14.94 -18.06 7.55
CA LYS A 211 -15.38 -17.46 6.27
C LYS A 211 -16.73 -16.81 6.51
N ILE A 212 -16.73 -15.51 6.81
CA ILE A 212 -17.97 -14.78 6.96
C ILE A 212 -18.41 -14.69 5.52
N GLU A 213 -19.48 -15.39 5.20
CA GLU A 213 -20.08 -15.32 3.89
C GLU A 213 -20.55 -13.87 3.71
N ILE A 214 -19.69 -13.05 3.09
CA ILE A 214 -19.99 -11.63 2.87
C ILE A 214 -21.05 -11.61 1.78
N LYS A 215 -22.27 -11.24 2.17
CA LYS A 215 -23.36 -11.04 1.22
C LYS A 215 -22.93 -10.03 0.17
N LYS A 216 -22.77 -10.51 -1.06
CA LYS A 216 -22.39 -9.69 -2.21
C LYS A 216 -23.57 -8.80 -2.62
N TYR A 217 -23.27 -7.65 -3.22
CA TYR A 217 -24.28 -6.83 -3.88
C TYR A 217 -24.86 -7.59 -5.06
N ASN A 218 -26.18 -7.70 -5.08
CA ASN A 218 -26.94 -8.24 -6.19
C ASN A 218 -28.39 -7.71 -6.14
N PRO A 219 -28.80 -6.80 -7.05
CA PRO A 219 -27.98 -6.14 -8.07
C PRO A 219 -26.97 -5.16 -7.46
N LEU A 220 -26.05 -4.63 -8.27
CA LEU A 220 -25.18 -3.52 -7.85
C LEU A 220 -26.03 -2.27 -7.56
N PRO A 221 -25.76 -1.53 -6.46
CA PRO A 221 -26.44 -0.28 -6.13
C PRO A 221 -25.89 0.87 -6.99
N LEU A 222 -26.11 0.80 -8.30
CA LEU A 222 -25.62 1.81 -9.24
C LEU A 222 -26.21 3.18 -8.96
N ASN A 223 -25.41 4.21 -9.25
CA ASN A 223 -25.69 5.64 -9.06
C ASN A 223 -25.96 6.01 -7.60
N GLN A 224 -25.22 5.39 -6.67
CA GLN A 224 -25.32 5.64 -5.23
C GLN A 224 -23.94 5.87 -4.62
N ILE A 225 -23.95 6.62 -3.51
CA ILE A 225 -22.81 6.79 -2.61
C ILE A 225 -23.10 6.02 -1.33
N ILE A 226 -22.34 4.96 -1.08
CA ILE A 226 -22.51 4.14 0.13
C ILE A 226 -21.65 4.72 1.24
N CYS A 227 -22.30 5.08 2.34
CA CYS A 227 -21.63 5.47 3.58
C CYS A 227 -20.98 4.24 4.22
N GLY A 228 -19.67 4.07 4.06
CA GLY A 228 -18.96 2.86 4.47
C GLY A 228 -17.46 2.90 4.27
N ASP A 229 -16.76 1.94 4.88
CA ASP A 229 -15.33 1.74 4.68
C ASP A 229 -15.05 1.09 3.33
N ALA A 230 -14.22 1.73 2.50
CA ALA A 230 -13.92 1.31 1.14
C ALA A 230 -13.48 -0.17 1.05
N VAL A 231 -12.64 -0.65 1.96
CA VAL A 231 -12.14 -2.04 1.95
C VAL A 231 -13.28 -3.02 2.23
N LYS A 232 -14.17 -2.68 3.17
CA LYS A 232 -15.35 -3.49 3.49
C LYS A 232 -16.37 -3.50 2.36
N GLU A 233 -16.64 -2.36 1.74
CA GLU A 233 -17.62 -2.24 0.66
C GLU A 233 -17.11 -2.89 -0.63
N LEU A 234 -15.82 -2.75 -0.97
CA LEU A 234 -15.19 -3.46 -2.09
C LEU A 234 -15.36 -4.98 -1.98
N LYS A 235 -15.20 -5.55 -0.77
CA LYS A 235 -15.41 -7.00 -0.54
C LYS A 235 -16.83 -7.47 -0.81
N LYS A 236 -17.83 -6.57 -0.76
CA LYS A 236 -19.22 -6.89 -1.11
C LYS A 236 -19.48 -6.83 -2.61
N MET A 237 -18.59 -6.21 -3.39
CA MET A 237 -18.73 -6.21 -4.85
C MET A 237 -18.44 -7.60 -5.44
N PRO A 238 -19.21 -8.03 -6.47
CA PRO A 238 -18.86 -9.19 -7.29
C PRO A 238 -17.53 -9.00 -8.01
N ASP A 239 -16.88 -10.10 -8.39
CA ASP A 239 -15.69 -10.07 -9.24
C ASP A 239 -16.05 -9.48 -10.61
N GLU A 240 -15.10 -8.83 -11.28
CA GLU A 240 -15.24 -8.35 -12.66
C GLU A 240 -16.52 -7.53 -12.94
N SER A 241 -16.86 -6.64 -12.01
CA SER A 241 -18.13 -5.93 -11.98
C SER A 241 -18.03 -4.43 -12.32
N CYS A 242 -16.84 -3.88 -12.55
CA CYS A 242 -16.66 -2.48 -12.96
C CYS A 242 -15.68 -2.29 -14.12
N ASP A 243 -15.84 -1.18 -14.85
CA ASP A 243 -15.08 -0.84 -16.06
C ASP A 243 -13.98 0.20 -15.80
N ILE A 244 -14.23 1.10 -14.85
CA ILE A 244 -13.27 2.14 -14.45
C ILE A 244 -13.22 2.18 -12.93
N ILE A 245 -12.03 2.28 -12.35
CA ILE A 245 -11.83 2.61 -10.93
C ILE A 245 -11.08 3.92 -10.86
N ILE A 246 -11.55 4.89 -10.08
CA ILE A 246 -10.82 6.12 -9.78
C ILE A 246 -10.67 6.23 -8.26
N ALA A 247 -9.45 6.06 -7.77
CA ALA A 247 -9.13 6.09 -6.36
C ALA A 247 -8.31 7.34 -6.02
N ASP A 248 -8.85 8.19 -5.15
CA ASP A 248 -8.18 9.32 -4.50
C ASP A 248 -8.02 9.03 -3.01
N PRO A 249 -7.14 8.08 -2.60
CA PRO A 249 -7.00 7.71 -1.20
C PRO A 249 -6.38 8.85 -0.39
N PRO A 250 -6.53 8.87 0.95
CA PRO A 250 -5.68 9.70 1.81
C PRO A 250 -4.20 9.39 1.55
N TYR A 251 -3.34 10.42 1.46
CA TYR A 251 -1.92 10.26 1.07
C TYR A 251 -0.95 10.05 2.25
N ASN A 252 -1.46 9.85 3.47
CA ASN A 252 -0.66 9.70 4.69
C ASN A 252 0.18 10.94 5.03
N ILE A 253 -0.38 12.14 4.80
CA ILE A 253 0.33 13.42 4.96
C ILE A 253 -0.17 14.24 6.16
N GLY A 254 -1.03 13.66 7.00
CA GLY A 254 -1.56 14.30 8.20
C GLY A 254 -2.73 15.25 7.96
N LYS A 255 -3.47 15.09 6.86
CA LYS A 255 -4.65 15.91 6.55
C LYS A 255 -5.89 15.37 7.26
N ASP A 256 -6.65 16.25 7.89
CA ASP A 256 -7.92 15.84 8.47
C ASP A 256 -9.03 15.87 7.40
N PHE A 257 -9.72 14.74 7.26
CA PHE A 257 -10.87 14.53 6.39
C PHE A 257 -12.16 14.30 7.20
N GLY A 258 -12.18 14.75 8.46
CA GLY A 258 -13.29 14.58 9.39
C GLY A 258 -13.32 13.22 10.10
N ASN A 259 -12.28 12.41 9.93
CA ASN A 259 -12.19 11.06 10.50
C ASN A 259 -10.86 10.77 11.25
N ASN A 260 -9.92 11.72 11.30
CA ASN A 260 -8.62 11.61 12.01
C ASN A 260 -7.72 10.42 11.63
N ILE A 261 -7.84 9.87 10.41
CA ILE A 261 -7.17 8.61 10.02
C ILE A 261 -5.91 8.80 9.13
N ASP A 262 -5.63 10.01 8.65
CA ASP A 262 -4.55 10.28 7.67
C ASP A 262 -3.16 10.45 8.29
N LYS A 263 -2.76 9.58 9.22
CA LYS A 263 -1.37 9.53 9.71
C LYS A 263 -1.05 8.17 10.35
N ARG A 264 -0.42 7.30 9.57
CA ARG A 264 -0.05 5.92 9.92
C ARG A 264 1.43 5.69 9.65
N GLY A 265 1.98 4.61 10.23
CA GLY A 265 3.32 4.16 9.82
C GLY A 265 3.32 3.83 8.32
N LEU A 266 4.39 4.15 7.59
CA LEU A 266 4.44 3.97 6.13
C LEU A 266 4.07 2.54 5.69
N ILE A 267 4.59 1.52 6.39
CA ILE A 267 4.29 0.12 6.10
C ILE A 267 2.81 -0.19 6.34
N GLU A 268 2.26 0.28 7.46
CA GLU A 268 0.83 0.11 7.77
C GLU A 268 -0.06 0.80 6.73
N TYR A 269 0.35 1.96 6.23
CA TYR A 269 -0.33 2.66 5.15
C TYR A 269 -0.26 1.86 3.83
N ILE A 270 0.91 1.33 3.47
CA ILE A 270 1.08 0.49 2.28
C ILE A 270 0.23 -0.78 2.39
N ASP A 271 0.24 -1.46 3.54
CA ASP A 271 -0.56 -2.68 3.78
C ASP A 271 -2.07 -2.40 3.68
N TRP A 272 -2.51 -1.26 4.22
CA TRP A 272 -3.88 -0.80 4.03
C TRP A 272 -4.18 -0.51 2.56
N CYS A 273 -3.25 0.15 1.84
CA CYS A 273 -3.41 0.41 0.42
C CYS A 273 -3.52 -0.86 -0.42
N LYS A 274 -2.65 -1.84 -0.16
CA LYS A 274 -2.73 -3.17 -0.75
C LYS A 274 -4.12 -3.76 -0.60
N SER A 275 -4.71 -3.67 0.60
CA SER A 275 -6.02 -4.28 0.84
C SER A 275 -7.13 -3.79 -0.10
N TRP A 276 -7.23 -2.48 -0.37
CA TRP A 276 -8.20 -1.98 -1.35
C TRP A 276 -7.70 -2.14 -2.79
N ILE A 277 -6.40 -2.08 -3.07
CA ILE A 277 -5.85 -2.31 -4.42
C ILE A 277 -6.17 -3.72 -4.92
N TYR A 278 -5.94 -4.75 -4.09
CA TYR A 278 -6.21 -6.14 -4.48
C TYR A 278 -7.70 -6.39 -4.70
N GLU A 279 -8.56 -5.82 -3.84
CA GLU A 279 -10.01 -5.91 -4.04
C GLU A 279 -10.47 -5.13 -5.27
N SER A 280 -9.88 -3.95 -5.54
CA SER A 280 -10.09 -3.19 -6.78
C SER A 280 -9.72 -4.03 -8.01
N ILE A 281 -8.56 -4.68 -8.01
CA ILE A 281 -8.14 -5.58 -9.10
C ILE A 281 -9.12 -6.74 -9.26
N ARG A 282 -9.64 -7.33 -8.17
CA ARG A 282 -10.65 -8.40 -8.23
C ARG A 282 -11.93 -7.94 -8.92
N VAL A 283 -12.42 -6.74 -8.60
CA VAL A 283 -13.69 -6.22 -9.15
C VAL A 283 -13.53 -5.61 -10.54
N MET A 284 -12.32 -5.30 -11.00
CA MET A 284 -12.06 -4.85 -12.37
C MET A 284 -12.39 -5.94 -13.38
N LYS A 285 -13.14 -5.60 -14.43
CA LYS A 285 -13.21 -6.43 -15.64
C LYS A 285 -11.84 -6.56 -16.32
N PRO A 286 -11.61 -7.58 -17.16
CA PRO A 286 -10.35 -7.76 -17.90
C PRO A 286 -9.89 -6.54 -18.71
N THR A 287 -10.85 -5.77 -19.26
CA THR A 287 -10.62 -4.58 -20.08
C THR A 287 -10.65 -3.26 -19.29
N ALA A 288 -10.84 -3.33 -17.98
CA ALA A 288 -11.00 -2.16 -17.11
C ALA A 288 -9.68 -1.42 -16.89
N THR A 289 -9.79 -0.12 -16.56
CA THR A 289 -8.65 0.72 -16.16
C THR A 289 -8.87 1.30 -14.77
N MET A 290 -7.84 1.23 -13.94
CA MET A 290 -7.81 1.84 -12.61
C MET A 290 -6.85 3.04 -12.60
N PHE A 291 -7.30 4.14 -12.04
CA PHE A 291 -6.55 5.37 -11.85
C PHE A 291 -6.37 5.64 -10.36
N ILE A 292 -5.13 5.75 -9.89
CA ILE A 292 -4.81 6.02 -8.47
C ILE A 292 -4.09 7.35 -8.38
N TYR A 293 -4.72 8.35 -7.79
CA TYR A 293 -4.08 9.64 -7.51
C TYR A 293 -3.10 9.51 -6.33
N GLY A 294 -2.06 10.33 -6.35
CA GLY A 294 -1.10 10.40 -5.26
C GLY A 294 0.05 11.35 -5.50
N PHE A 295 0.78 11.62 -4.42
CA PHE A 295 2.10 12.22 -4.53
C PHE A 295 3.10 11.17 -5.04
N SER A 296 4.02 11.60 -5.91
CA SER A 296 5.00 10.72 -6.56
C SER A 296 5.77 9.86 -5.56
N GLU A 297 6.08 10.40 -4.39
CA GLU A 297 6.82 9.74 -3.33
C GLU A 297 6.02 8.56 -2.73
N ILE A 298 4.73 8.76 -2.49
CA ILE A 298 3.84 7.69 -1.98
C ILE A 298 3.53 6.69 -3.09
N LEU A 299 3.24 7.16 -4.30
CA LEU A 299 2.97 6.30 -5.45
C LEU A 299 4.17 5.45 -5.84
N ALA A 300 5.41 5.90 -5.60
CA ALA A 300 6.58 5.07 -5.80
C ALA A 300 6.50 3.77 -4.97
N HIS A 301 6.17 3.90 -3.68
CA HIS A 301 5.97 2.75 -2.80
C HIS A 301 4.76 1.90 -3.20
N LEU A 302 3.65 2.50 -3.63
CA LEU A 302 2.47 1.74 -4.05
C LEU A 302 2.67 1.05 -5.40
N SER A 303 3.48 1.62 -6.30
CA SER A 303 3.63 1.12 -7.66
C SER A 303 4.20 -0.29 -7.72
N VAL A 304 5.14 -0.62 -6.84
CA VAL A 304 5.75 -1.96 -6.76
C VAL A 304 4.78 -3.00 -6.21
N GLU A 305 3.77 -2.58 -5.45
CA GLU A 305 2.76 -3.45 -4.86
C GLU A 305 1.57 -3.74 -5.80
N ILE A 306 1.47 -3.05 -6.94
CA ILE A 306 0.41 -3.27 -7.94
C ILE A 306 0.89 -4.35 -8.94
N PRO A 307 0.32 -5.57 -8.89
CA PRO A 307 0.82 -6.75 -9.64
C PRO A 307 0.24 -6.85 -11.07
N ILE A 308 -0.16 -5.72 -11.65
CA ILE A 308 -0.73 -5.65 -13.00
C ILE A 308 0.02 -4.58 -13.82
N ASN A 309 -0.26 -4.54 -15.13
CA ASN A 309 0.33 -3.55 -16.02
C ASN A 309 -0.02 -2.13 -15.55
N LYS A 310 0.94 -1.21 -15.67
CA LYS A 310 0.77 0.16 -15.17
C LYS A 310 1.65 1.15 -15.92
N ARG A 311 1.20 2.41 -15.93
CA ARG A 311 1.92 3.57 -16.44
C ARG A 311 1.68 4.77 -15.53
N TRP A 312 2.63 5.70 -15.52
CA TRP A 312 2.52 6.97 -14.81
C TRP A 312 1.90 8.02 -15.73
N LEU A 313 0.89 8.71 -15.22
CA LEU A 313 0.43 9.99 -15.75
C LEU A 313 0.79 11.07 -14.72
N ILE A 314 1.02 12.29 -15.22
CA ILE A 314 1.35 13.45 -14.41
C ILE A 314 0.24 14.47 -14.60
N TRP A 315 -0.44 14.83 -13.51
CA TRP A 315 -1.32 15.98 -13.49
C TRP A 315 -0.52 17.22 -13.09
N HIS A 316 -0.19 18.05 -14.07
CA HIS A 316 0.53 19.31 -13.88
C HIS A 316 -0.45 20.44 -13.59
N TYR A 317 -0.32 21.08 -12.42
CA TYR A 317 -1.11 22.23 -12.04
C TYR A 317 -0.70 23.44 -12.89
N THR A 318 -1.66 24.14 -13.49
CA THR A 318 -1.35 25.32 -14.32
C THR A 318 -1.41 26.65 -13.55
N ASN A 319 -1.81 26.63 -12.27
CA ASN A 319 -2.14 27.84 -11.50
C ASN A 319 -1.77 27.79 -10.00
N LYS A 320 -1.09 26.73 -9.52
CA LYS A 320 -0.81 26.55 -8.09
C LYS A 320 0.67 26.76 -7.79
N ASN A 321 0.98 27.76 -6.97
CA ASN A 321 2.33 28.06 -6.50
C ASN A 321 2.39 27.96 -4.96
N VAL A 322 3.55 27.59 -4.41
CA VAL A 322 3.80 27.62 -2.95
C VAL A 322 4.59 28.88 -2.62
N ALA A 323 4.02 29.77 -1.82
CA ALA A 323 4.57 31.12 -1.59
C ALA A 323 5.90 31.11 -0.81
N SER A 324 6.17 30.07 -0.01
CA SER A 324 7.39 29.96 0.80
C SER A 324 7.97 28.54 0.73
N LEU A 325 8.90 28.33 -0.20
CA LEU A 325 9.67 27.09 -0.26
C LEU A 325 11.14 27.42 -0.57
N ASN A 326 12.05 26.94 0.27
CA ASN A 326 13.51 27.02 0.04
C ASN A 326 14.02 25.85 -0.82
N PHE A 327 13.18 25.32 -1.72
CA PHE A 327 13.46 24.13 -2.54
C PHE A 327 12.61 24.13 -3.84
N TRP A 328 12.74 23.07 -4.66
CA TRP A 328 11.91 22.87 -5.85
C TRP A 328 10.42 22.78 -5.49
N GLN A 329 9.61 23.63 -6.14
CA GLN A 329 8.17 23.64 -5.90
C GLN A 329 7.48 22.43 -6.53
N ARG A 330 6.48 21.90 -5.83
CA ARG A 330 5.60 20.85 -6.36
C ARG A 330 4.63 21.49 -7.36
N SER A 331 4.80 21.17 -8.64
CA SER A 331 3.93 21.63 -9.73
C SER A 331 2.94 20.54 -10.19
N HIS A 332 2.98 19.35 -9.60
CA HIS A 332 2.16 18.24 -10.05
C HIS A 332 1.75 17.26 -8.95
N GLU A 333 0.71 16.50 -9.30
CA GLU A 333 0.36 15.21 -8.70
C GLU A 333 0.59 14.10 -9.73
N ALA A 334 0.86 12.88 -9.27
CA ALA A 334 1.00 11.72 -10.14
C ALA A 334 -0.28 10.88 -10.10
N ILE A 335 -0.50 10.11 -11.15
CA ILE A 335 -1.62 9.18 -11.28
C ILE A 335 -1.05 7.86 -11.81
N ILE A 336 -1.23 6.78 -11.07
CA ILE A 336 -0.96 5.43 -11.62
C ILE A 336 -2.18 5.04 -12.45
N CYS A 337 -1.97 4.81 -13.75
CA CYS A 337 -2.93 4.19 -14.65
C CYS A 337 -2.59 2.70 -14.78
N ALA A 338 -3.44 1.83 -14.26
CA ALA A 338 -3.20 0.38 -14.17
C ALA A 338 -4.31 -0.43 -14.86
N TRP A 339 -3.96 -1.56 -15.49
CA TRP A 339 -4.87 -2.41 -16.24
C TRP A 339 -4.43 -3.88 -16.20
N LYS A 340 -5.38 -4.81 -16.40
CA LYS A 340 -5.11 -6.26 -16.47
C LYS A 340 -4.55 -6.62 -17.85
N ASP A 341 -5.43 -6.66 -18.86
CA ASP A 341 -5.11 -7.19 -20.18
C ASP A 341 -4.93 -6.06 -21.21
N LYS A 342 -5.87 -5.93 -22.15
CA LYS A 342 -5.91 -4.83 -23.11
C LYS A 342 -6.97 -3.82 -22.65
N PRO A 343 -6.58 -2.63 -22.17
CA PRO A 343 -7.52 -1.66 -21.66
C PRO A 343 -8.31 -1.03 -22.80
N ILE A 344 -9.54 -0.61 -22.50
CA ILE A 344 -10.27 0.32 -23.37
C ILE A 344 -9.53 1.65 -23.35
N PHE A 345 -9.20 2.18 -24.53
CA PHE A 345 -8.58 3.50 -24.66
C PHE A 345 -9.16 4.30 -25.83
N ASN A 346 -10.06 5.23 -25.52
CA ASN A 346 -10.73 6.10 -26.48
C ASN A 346 -9.87 7.32 -26.80
N ARG A 347 -8.73 7.10 -27.49
CA ARG A 347 -7.72 8.14 -27.74
C ARG A 347 -8.29 9.43 -28.34
N ASP A 348 -9.31 9.31 -29.19
CA ASP A 348 -9.91 10.45 -29.92
C ASP A 348 -10.79 11.32 -29.02
N ASN A 349 -11.38 10.74 -27.98
CA ASN A 349 -12.22 11.47 -27.01
C ASN A 349 -11.41 12.33 -26.04
N VAL A 350 -10.08 12.17 -26.02
CA VAL A 350 -9.19 12.83 -25.05
C VAL A 350 -7.98 13.49 -25.71
N ARG A 351 -8.09 13.80 -27.00
CA ARG A 351 -7.09 14.57 -27.75
C ARG A 351 -6.83 15.93 -27.12
N GLU A 352 -5.66 16.48 -27.44
CA GLU A 352 -5.21 17.77 -26.93
C GLU A 352 -5.06 18.79 -28.06
N PRO A 353 -5.29 20.08 -27.81
CA PRO A 353 -4.96 21.11 -28.78
C PRO A 353 -3.50 21.01 -29.23
N TYR A 354 -3.27 21.23 -30.53
CA TYR A 354 -1.92 21.43 -31.03
C TYR A 354 -1.36 22.76 -30.50
N THR A 355 -0.04 22.82 -30.33
CA THR A 355 0.64 24.10 -30.12
C THR A 355 0.62 24.91 -31.42
N GLU A 356 0.50 26.23 -31.34
CA GLU A 356 0.58 27.12 -32.51
C GLU A 356 1.83 26.88 -33.36
N GLY A 357 2.99 26.68 -32.71
CA GLY A 357 4.24 26.35 -33.41
C GLY A 357 4.18 25.07 -34.23
N PHE A 358 3.39 24.07 -33.82
CA PHE A 358 3.16 22.86 -34.61
C PHE A 358 2.27 23.14 -35.81
N LEU A 359 1.15 23.85 -35.60
CA LEU A 359 0.22 24.20 -36.68
C LEU A 359 0.91 25.05 -37.75
N ASN A 360 1.69 26.05 -37.35
CA ASN A 360 2.37 26.96 -38.26
C ASN A 360 3.67 26.35 -38.86
N GLY A 361 4.35 25.50 -38.09
CA GLY A 361 5.72 25.05 -38.38
C GLY A 361 5.86 23.62 -38.92
N ALA A 362 4.84 22.77 -38.76
CA ALA A 362 4.93 21.35 -39.08
C ALA A 362 3.70 20.79 -39.81
N ALA A 363 2.49 21.22 -39.45
CA ALA A 363 1.27 20.69 -40.06
C ALA A 363 1.26 20.90 -41.58
N GLY A 364 1.00 19.82 -42.33
CA GLY A 364 0.94 19.81 -43.79
C GLY A 364 2.29 19.96 -44.51
N LYS A 365 3.40 20.10 -43.78
CA LYS A 365 4.75 20.25 -44.37
C LYS A 365 5.42 18.90 -44.56
N ILE A 366 6.06 18.71 -45.71
CA ILE A 366 6.91 17.55 -46.00
C ILE A 366 8.21 17.72 -45.20
N ARG A 367 8.56 16.71 -44.40
CA ARG A 367 9.86 16.64 -43.72
C ARG A 367 10.69 15.54 -44.36
N LYS A 368 11.90 15.90 -44.83
CA LYS A 368 12.90 14.93 -45.27
C LYS A 368 13.16 13.94 -44.13
N GLY A 369 13.09 12.65 -44.44
CA GLY A 369 13.27 11.62 -43.43
C GLY A 369 14.66 11.70 -42.82
N THR A 370 14.74 11.78 -41.50
CA THR A 370 16.02 11.74 -40.78
C THR A 370 16.48 10.29 -40.69
N LEU A 371 17.70 10.00 -41.13
CA LEU A 371 18.35 8.71 -40.88
C LEU A 371 18.62 8.63 -39.37
N GLY A 372 17.81 7.84 -38.67
CA GLY A 372 17.85 7.73 -37.22
C GLY A 372 17.86 6.27 -36.78
N ARG A 373 18.04 6.03 -35.48
CA ARG A 373 18.19 4.69 -34.86
C ARG A 373 17.07 3.68 -35.20
N PHE A 374 15.92 4.16 -35.68
CA PHE A 374 14.74 3.37 -36.06
C PHE A 374 14.27 3.53 -37.52
N SER A 375 14.98 4.31 -38.36
CA SER A 375 14.61 4.55 -39.75
C SER A 375 15.80 4.31 -40.67
N LYS A 376 15.79 3.18 -41.39
CA LYS A 376 16.86 2.80 -42.33
C LYS A 376 16.74 3.48 -43.70
N ASN A 377 15.54 3.95 -44.08
CA ASN A 377 15.25 4.32 -45.47
C ASN A 377 14.85 5.81 -45.65
N GLY A 378 15.04 6.66 -44.63
CA GLY A 378 14.87 8.12 -44.79
C GLY A 378 13.51 8.54 -45.39
N LYS A 379 12.42 7.84 -45.05
CA LYS A 379 11.10 8.07 -45.66
C LYS A 379 10.59 9.49 -45.35
N GLU A 380 10.26 10.23 -46.39
CA GLU A 380 9.59 11.53 -46.24
C GLU A 380 8.24 11.34 -45.55
N THR A 381 7.95 12.23 -44.59
CA THR A 381 6.71 12.15 -43.81
C THR A 381 6.01 13.50 -43.87
N VAL A 382 4.71 13.46 -44.16
CA VAL A 382 3.82 14.62 -44.03
C VAL A 382 3.13 14.54 -42.68
N TYR A 383 3.31 15.57 -41.85
CA TYR A 383 2.63 15.66 -40.57
C TYR A 383 1.23 16.24 -40.77
N ASN A 384 0.23 15.38 -40.97
CA ASN A 384 -1.15 15.82 -41.04
C ASN A 384 -1.69 16.10 -39.64
N ALA A 385 -2.22 17.31 -39.43
CA ALA A 385 -2.90 17.67 -38.19
C ALA A 385 -4.29 17.04 -38.19
N HIS A 386 -4.59 16.24 -37.16
CA HIS A 386 -5.92 15.67 -36.99
C HIS A 386 -6.90 16.76 -36.53
N ALA A 387 -8.12 16.80 -37.09
CA ALA A 387 -9.10 17.85 -36.78
C ALA A 387 -9.43 17.93 -35.28
N GLY A 388 -9.50 16.79 -34.60
CA GLY A 388 -9.70 16.71 -33.15
C GLY A 388 -8.48 17.05 -32.28
N GLY A 389 -7.33 17.41 -32.86
CA GLY A 389 -6.10 17.75 -32.12
C GLY A 389 -5.04 16.65 -32.04
N ALA A 390 -3.97 16.92 -31.30
CA ALA A 390 -2.88 16.01 -31.01
C ALA A 390 -3.34 14.80 -30.19
N LEU A 391 -2.60 13.69 -30.31
CA LEU A 391 -2.81 12.54 -29.42
C LEU A 391 -2.59 12.93 -27.95
N PRO A 392 -3.35 12.33 -27.02
CA PRO A 392 -3.19 12.56 -25.58
C PRO A 392 -1.77 12.24 -25.11
N ARG A 393 -1.26 13.02 -24.17
CA ARG A 393 0.06 12.84 -23.55
C ARG A 393 -0.08 12.32 -22.12
N ASP A 394 1.02 11.81 -21.59
CA ASP A 394 1.11 11.35 -20.20
C ASP A 394 1.22 12.52 -19.20
N VAL A 395 1.46 13.75 -19.66
CA VAL A 395 1.38 14.98 -18.84
C VAL A 395 0.07 15.72 -19.13
N ILE A 396 -0.87 15.64 -18.21
CA ILE A 396 -2.19 16.29 -18.26
C ILE A 396 -2.08 17.67 -17.61
N LYS A 397 -2.37 18.72 -18.37
CA LYS A 397 -2.32 20.12 -17.91
C LYS A 397 -3.72 20.63 -17.62
N ILE A 398 -4.11 20.67 -16.36
CA ILE A 398 -5.43 21.14 -15.91
C ILE A 398 -5.21 21.96 -14.62
N PRO A 399 -5.85 23.14 -14.47
CA PRO A 399 -5.71 23.96 -13.27
C PRO A 399 -6.19 23.20 -12.02
N ALA A 400 -5.49 23.39 -10.91
CA ALA A 400 -6.00 23.00 -9.60
C ALA A 400 -7.14 23.92 -9.17
N LEU A 401 -8.00 23.44 -8.28
CA LEU A 401 -9.09 24.22 -7.68
C LEU A 401 -8.52 25.20 -6.63
N ALA A 402 -7.73 26.19 -7.05
CA ALA A 402 -7.02 27.14 -6.20
C ALA A 402 -7.10 28.57 -6.77
N GLY A 403 -6.94 29.59 -5.92
CA GLY A 403 -6.91 30.99 -6.36
C GLY A 403 -8.20 31.46 -7.06
N GLY A 404 -9.36 30.91 -6.69
CA GLY A 404 -10.66 31.19 -7.32
C GLY A 404 -11.00 30.29 -8.51
N ALA A 405 -10.03 29.56 -9.07
CA ALA A 405 -10.29 28.57 -10.13
C ALA A 405 -11.23 27.46 -9.63
N GLY A 406 -12.22 27.14 -10.45
CA GLY A 406 -13.22 26.09 -10.18
C GLY A 406 -14.12 26.36 -8.96
N MET A 407 -14.29 27.63 -8.56
CA MET A 407 -15.25 28.01 -7.51
C MET A 407 -16.67 27.51 -7.81
N ASN A 408 -17.07 27.49 -9.07
CA ASN A 408 -18.40 27.03 -9.50
C ASN A 408 -18.63 25.53 -9.25
N GLU A 409 -17.57 24.75 -9.01
CA GLU A 409 -17.61 23.30 -8.78
C GLU A 409 -17.57 22.96 -7.27
N ARG A 410 -17.38 23.95 -6.39
CA ARG A 410 -17.18 23.76 -4.95
C ARG A 410 -18.47 23.93 -4.16
N TRP A 411 -19.04 22.82 -3.73
CA TRP A 411 -20.13 22.82 -2.75
C TRP A 411 -19.58 22.90 -1.33
N PHE A 412 -20.40 23.40 -0.40
CA PHE A 412 -19.96 23.74 0.95
C PHE A 412 -20.91 23.18 2.01
N ILE A 413 -20.34 22.80 3.15
CA ILE A 413 -21.10 22.39 4.34
C ILE A 413 -21.10 23.56 5.32
N CYS A 414 -22.28 24.05 5.68
CA CYS A 414 -22.45 25.05 6.72
C CYS A 414 -22.75 24.37 8.06
N LYS A 415 -21.84 24.42 9.03
CA LYS A 415 -22.06 23.86 10.37
C LYS A 415 -23.05 24.70 11.18
N THR A 416 -23.08 26.01 10.96
CA THR A 416 -24.05 26.93 11.59
C THR A 416 -25.48 26.63 11.15
N CYS A 417 -25.72 26.56 9.83
CA CYS A 417 -27.05 26.27 9.29
C CYS A 417 -27.42 24.78 9.31
N LYS A 418 -26.42 23.89 9.50
CA LYS A 418 -26.54 22.43 9.33
C LYS A 418 -27.10 22.05 7.95
N ASP A 419 -26.68 22.78 6.91
CA ASP A 419 -27.11 22.57 5.53
C ASP A 419 -25.91 22.63 4.57
N ILE A 420 -26.08 22.02 3.40
CA ILE A 420 -25.15 22.04 2.28
C ILE A 420 -25.64 23.06 1.25
N PHE A 421 -24.75 23.87 0.68
CA PHE A 421 -25.15 24.90 -0.28
C PHE A 421 -24.22 24.99 -1.49
N GLU A 422 -24.80 25.45 -2.60
CA GLU A 422 -24.11 25.69 -3.86
C GLU A 422 -23.18 26.90 -3.78
N PRO A 423 -22.10 26.95 -4.58
CA PRO A 423 -21.09 28.00 -4.46
C PRO A 423 -21.62 29.44 -4.58
N ARG A 424 -22.69 29.68 -5.35
CA ARG A 424 -23.32 31.00 -5.50
C ARG A 424 -23.88 31.57 -4.20
N LYS A 425 -24.22 30.72 -3.23
CA LYS A 425 -24.75 31.14 -1.92
C LYS A 425 -23.67 31.47 -0.89
N LEU A 426 -22.38 31.30 -1.21
CA LEU A 426 -21.27 31.50 -0.28
C LEU A 426 -21.28 32.89 0.40
N ARG A 427 -21.66 33.95 -0.33
CA ARG A 427 -21.78 35.30 0.26
C ARG A 427 -22.84 35.39 1.36
N LYS A 428 -23.90 34.58 1.30
CA LYS A 428 -24.95 34.53 2.34
C LYS A 428 -24.50 33.81 3.61
N HIS A 429 -23.32 33.19 3.58
CA HIS A 429 -22.74 32.42 4.68
C HIS A 429 -21.39 33.02 5.13
N SER A 430 -21.17 34.32 4.92
CA SER A 430 -19.89 34.99 5.23
C SER A 430 -19.53 34.96 6.72
N GLU A 431 -20.54 34.91 7.60
CA GLU A 431 -20.39 34.88 9.06
C GLU A 431 -20.59 33.48 9.65
N HIS A 432 -20.77 32.46 8.80
CA HIS A 432 -21.03 31.09 9.25
C HIS A 432 -19.75 30.25 9.30
N GLU A 433 -19.78 29.20 10.13
CA GLU A 433 -18.74 28.18 10.15
C GLU A 433 -18.91 27.25 8.94
N ILE A 434 -18.00 27.36 7.97
CA ILE A 434 -18.00 26.57 6.74
C ILE A 434 -16.89 25.53 6.75
N GLU A 435 -17.27 24.26 6.63
CA GLU A 435 -16.31 23.19 6.39
C GLU A 435 -16.01 23.12 4.88
N LYS A 436 -14.71 23.20 4.56
CA LYS A 436 -14.21 23.09 3.19
C LYS A 436 -13.40 21.81 3.06
N HIS A 437 -13.75 20.99 2.08
CA HIS A 437 -12.92 19.84 1.75
C HIS A 437 -11.54 20.30 1.23
N PRO A 438 -10.44 19.75 1.77
CA PRO A 438 -9.11 20.29 1.53
C PRO A 438 -8.56 20.00 0.12
N THR A 439 -9.01 18.94 -0.55
CA THR A 439 -8.32 18.37 -1.72
C THR A 439 -9.26 17.90 -2.85
N GLN A 440 -10.36 18.60 -3.11
CA GLN A 440 -11.26 18.27 -4.22
C GLN A 440 -10.52 18.31 -5.58
N LYS A 441 -10.73 17.29 -6.43
CA LYS A 441 -10.16 17.21 -7.79
C LYS A 441 -11.01 17.97 -8.82
N PRO A 442 -10.40 18.61 -9.85
CA PRO A 442 -11.15 19.30 -10.90
C PRO A 442 -12.05 18.35 -11.70
N LEU A 443 -13.26 18.79 -12.05
CA LEU A 443 -14.17 17.98 -12.86
C LEU A 443 -13.59 17.65 -14.25
N GLU A 444 -12.90 18.61 -14.86
CA GLU A 444 -12.27 18.41 -16.18
C GLU A 444 -11.27 17.25 -16.19
N LEU A 445 -10.47 17.12 -15.11
CA LEU A 445 -9.51 16.02 -14.97
C LEU A 445 -10.22 14.68 -14.87
N SER A 446 -11.24 14.60 -14.02
CA SER A 446 -12.05 13.39 -13.84
C SER A 446 -12.74 12.99 -15.14
N LYS A 447 -13.35 13.95 -15.86
CA LYS A 447 -13.99 13.71 -17.16
C LYS A 447 -13.02 13.16 -18.20
N LYS A 448 -11.83 13.76 -18.31
CA LYS A 448 -10.80 13.33 -19.27
C LYS A 448 -10.37 11.89 -18.98
N ILE A 449 -10.16 11.54 -17.71
CA ILE A 449 -9.79 10.18 -17.31
C ILE A 449 -10.92 9.19 -17.61
N ILE A 450 -12.17 9.52 -17.24
CA ILE A 450 -13.34 8.66 -17.52
C ILE A 450 -13.46 8.44 -19.03
N LEU A 451 -13.57 9.52 -19.83
CA LEU A 451 -13.71 9.45 -21.29
C LEU A 451 -12.63 8.59 -21.95
N SER A 452 -11.41 8.60 -21.42
CA SER A 452 -10.30 7.78 -21.95
C SER A 452 -10.56 6.28 -21.84
N ALA A 453 -11.30 5.83 -20.82
CA ALA A 453 -11.45 4.41 -20.48
C ALA A 453 -12.90 3.89 -20.58
N THR A 454 -13.87 4.77 -20.88
CA THR A 454 -15.29 4.39 -20.92
C THR A 454 -15.58 3.34 -21.99
N PRO A 455 -16.30 2.25 -21.68
CA PRO A 455 -16.82 1.35 -22.69
C PRO A 455 -17.92 2.01 -23.53
N LYS A 456 -18.30 1.41 -24.67
CA LYS A 456 -19.32 1.98 -25.56
C LYS A 456 -20.67 2.15 -24.87
N ASP A 457 -21.08 1.17 -24.06
CA ASP A 457 -22.38 1.15 -23.41
C ASP A 457 -22.28 0.82 -21.91
N ASN A 458 -23.04 1.57 -21.11
CA ASN A 458 -23.33 1.31 -19.69
C ASN A 458 -22.10 1.06 -18.81
N GLY A 459 -21.03 1.84 -18.99
CA GLY A 459 -19.83 1.76 -18.17
C GLY A 459 -20.10 2.04 -16.69
N ILE A 460 -19.42 1.30 -15.82
CA ILE A 460 -19.49 1.46 -14.36
C ILE A 460 -18.19 2.06 -13.85
N VAL A 461 -18.28 3.29 -13.34
CA VAL A 461 -17.19 4.02 -12.66
C VAL A 461 -17.28 3.79 -11.16
N LEU A 462 -16.33 3.04 -10.61
CA LEU A 462 -16.20 2.84 -9.17
C LEU A 462 -15.26 3.89 -8.57
N VAL A 463 -15.69 4.52 -7.48
CA VAL A 463 -14.92 5.53 -6.73
C VAL A 463 -14.80 5.10 -5.27
N PRO A 464 -13.73 4.39 -4.88
CA PRO A 464 -13.59 3.85 -3.52
C PRO A 464 -13.41 4.92 -2.43
N PHE A 465 -13.02 6.14 -2.80
CA PHE A 465 -12.80 7.26 -1.90
C PHE A 465 -13.44 8.52 -2.51
N VAL A 466 -14.73 8.73 -2.24
CA VAL A 466 -15.53 9.73 -2.96
C VAL A 466 -15.15 11.16 -2.55
N GLY A 467 -14.87 11.41 -1.27
CA GLY A 467 -14.71 12.78 -0.76
C GLY A 467 -15.94 13.62 -1.11
N THR A 468 -15.72 14.75 -1.79
CA THR A 468 -16.82 15.62 -2.29
C THR A 468 -17.40 15.20 -3.65
N GLY A 469 -16.98 14.07 -4.19
CA GLY A 469 -17.65 13.39 -5.30
C GLY A 469 -17.41 13.91 -6.70
N SER A 470 -16.30 14.60 -6.96
CA SER A 470 -15.95 15.10 -8.31
C SER A 470 -16.00 14.01 -9.38
N GLU A 471 -15.49 12.82 -9.08
CA GLU A 471 -15.43 11.68 -9.99
C GLU A 471 -16.83 11.11 -10.27
N CYS A 472 -17.68 11.01 -9.26
CA CYS A 472 -19.07 10.57 -9.41
C CYS A 472 -19.90 11.59 -10.20
N VAL A 473 -19.70 12.89 -9.94
CA VAL A 473 -20.33 13.98 -10.69
C VAL A 473 -19.90 13.94 -12.15
N ALA A 474 -18.60 13.78 -12.42
CA ALA A 474 -18.08 13.63 -13.78
C ALA A 474 -18.66 12.41 -14.49
N ALA A 475 -18.77 11.26 -13.81
CA ALA A 475 -19.41 10.07 -14.37
C ALA A 475 -20.87 10.33 -14.73
N LYS A 476 -21.64 10.97 -13.84
CA LYS A 476 -23.05 11.36 -14.10
C LYS A 476 -23.17 12.31 -15.28
N GLU A 477 -22.34 13.35 -15.35
CA GLU A 477 -22.37 14.31 -16.46
C GLU A 477 -22.06 13.64 -17.81
N LEU A 478 -21.22 12.61 -17.82
CA LEU A 478 -20.88 11.80 -18.99
C LEU A 478 -21.87 10.66 -19.28
N GLY A 479 -22.98 10.58 -18.54
CA GLY A 479 -24.00 9.55 -18.70
C GLY A 479 -23.53 8.14 -18.38
N GLN A 480 -22.51 8.00 -17.51
CA GLN A 480 -22.01 6.73 -17.02
C GLN A 480 -22.63 6.37 -15.68
N ASN A 481 -22.74 5.06 -15.41
CA ASN A 481 -23.11 4.61 -14.09
C ASN A 481 -21.93 4.81 -13.15
N TYR A 482 -22.21 5.13 -11.89
CA TYR A 482 -21.19 5.23 -10.86
C TYR A 482 -21.55 4.45 -9.61
N LEU A 483 -20.56 4.11 -8.80
CA LEU A 483 -20.72 3.60 -7.44
C LEU A 483 -19.62 4.20 -6.59
N GLY A 484 -19.97 4.85 -5.49
CA GLY A 484 -19.02 5.53 -4.61
C GLY A 484 -19.03 4.96 -3.19
N PHE A 485 -17.87 4.92 -2.53
CA PHE A 485 -17.76 4.64 -1.10
C PHE A 485 -17.14 5.84 -0.37
N GLU A 486 -17.74 6.22 0.76
CA GLU A 486 -17.26 7.31 1.60
C GLU A 486 -17.52 7.01 3.06
N ILE A 487 -16.52 7.19 3.90
CA ILE A 487 -16.64 6.90 5.34
C ILE A 487 -17.23 8.08 6.12
N ASN A 488 -17.08 9.30 5.61
CA ASN A 488 -17.58 10.52 6.23
C ASN A 488 -19.04 10.79 5.79
N PRO A 489 -20.03 10.66 6.68
CA PRO A 489 -21.44 10.84 6.33
C PRO A 489 -21.78 12.27 5.89
N ASP A 490 -21.01 13.28 6.29
CA ASP A 490 -21.22 14.66 5.86
C ASP A 490 -20.80 14.85 4.39
N TYR A 491 -19.75 14.16 3.96
CA TYR A 491 -19.31 14.14 2.56
C TYR A 491 -20.22 13.31 1.66
N VAL A 492 -20.80 12.24 2.18
CA VAL A 492 -21.90 11.50 1.51
C VAL A 492 -23.05 12.46 1.20
N LYS A 493 -23.59 13.15 2.22
CA LYS A 493 -24.71 14.09 2.05
C LYS A 493 -24.38 15.22 1.08
N LEU A 494 -23.16 15.78 1.18
CA LEU A 494 -22.72 16.83 0.26
C LEU A 494 -22.72 16.32 -1.18
N THR A 495 -22.13 15.14 -1.40
CA THR A 495 -22.03 14.54 -2.73
C THR A 495 -23.41 14.21 -3.30
N GLU A 496 -24.31 13.63 -2.51
CA GLU A 496 -25.69 13.35 -2.91
C GLU A 496 -26.41 14.63 -3.35
N LYS A 497 -26.32 15.71 -2.55
CA LYS A 497 -26.93 17.00 -2.91
C LYS A 497 -26.32 17.59 -4.18
N THR A 498 -25.00 17.48 -4.36
CA THR A 498 -24.35 17.91 -5.60
C THR A 498 -24.88 17.10 -6.79
N LEU A 499 -24.92 15.77 -6.68
CA LEU A 499 -25.38 14.87 -7.72
C LEU A 499 -26.84 15.15 -8.10
N GLU A 500 -27.75 15.36 -7.14
CA GLU A 500 -29.15 15.73 -7.40
C GLU A 500 -29.27 16.99 -8.29
N ASN A 501 -28.36 17.94 -8.13
CA ASN A 501 -28.35 19.21 -8.86
C ASN A 501 -27.50 19.15 -10.16
N THR A 502 -26.80 18.04 -10.41
CA THR A 502 -26.02 17.82 -11.63
C THR A 502 -26.93 17.30 -12.76
N LYS A 503 -26.89 17.98 -13.91
CA LYS A 503 -27.56 17.55 -15.14
C LYS A 503 -26.72 16.51 -15.89
N THR A 504 -27.37 15.48 -16.41
CA THR A 504 -26.73 14.52 -17.33
C THR A 504 -26.59 15.16 -18.70
N THR A 505 -25.41 15.08 -19.33
CA THR A 505 -25.30 15.37 -20.77
C THR A 505 -26.02 14.25 -21.52
N ALA A 506 -26.94 14.58 -22.42
CA ALA A 506 -27.54 13.56 -23.28
C ALA A 506 -26.42 12.83 -24.05
N LYS A 507 -26.43 11.50 -24.05
CA LYS A 507 -25.52 10.72 -24.90
C LYS A 507 -25.76 11.17 -26.34
N LEU A 508 -24.78 11.84 -26.95
CA LEU A 508 -24.73 11.96 -28.40
C LEU A 508 -24.49 10.54 -28.90
N LEU A 509 -25.57 9.90 -29.37
CA LEU A 509 -25.58 8.56 -29.97
C LEU A 509 -24.68 8.50 -31.20
#